data_AF-A0A258EI64-F1
#
_entry.id   AF-A0A258EI64-F1
#
_cell.length_a   1.000
_cell.length_b   1.000
_cell.length_c   1.000
_cell.angle_alpha   90.00
_cell.angle_beta   90.00
_cell.angle_gamma   90.00
#
_symmetry.space_group_name_H-M   'P 1'
#
loop_
_entity.id
_entity.type
_entity.pdbx_description
1 polymer ?
#
loop_
_entity_poly.entity_id
_entity_poly.type
_entity_poly.pdbx_seq_one_letter_code
_entity_poly.pdbx_strand_id
1 'polypeptide(L)' 'MTEGLRLAIVGWVTSRVRDPARREVLFDLDAAVTEAVASGAPTAQLLRLTRSRSNLLRMWAE' A
#
# COMPACT_ATOMS: atom_id res chain seq x y z
N MET A 1 -25.60 32.83 -2.94
CA MET A 1 -24.50 33.18 -3.87
C MET A 1 -23.61 31.95 -4.00
N THR A 2 -23.71 31.23 -5.10
CA THR A 2 -22.78 30.17 -5.48
C THR A 2 -21.79 30.78 -6.48
N GLU A 3 -20.92 31.67 -5.99
CA GLU A 3 -19.89 32.31 -6.81
C GLU A 3 -18.53 31.80 -6.36
N GLY A 4 -17.93 30.92 -7.16
CA GLY A 4 -16.62 30.31 -6.93
C GLY A 4 -16.33 29.24 -7.97
N LEU A 5 -15.15 29.29 -8.60
CA LEU A 5 -14.69 28.28 -9.55
C LEU A 5 -13.90 27.19 -8.82
N ARG A 6 -14.30 25.93 -8.93
CA ARG A 6 -13.52 24.79 -8.41
C ARG A 6 -12.86 24.04 -9.55
N LEU A 7 -11.58 24.33 -9.79
CA LEU A 7 -10.77 23.59 -10.76
C LEU A 7 -10.28 22.27 -10.13
N ALA A 8 -10.46 21.16 -10.84
CA ALA A 8 -9.96 19.85 -10.43
C ALA A 8 -9.47 19.06 -11.66
N ILE A 9 -8.44 18.24 -11.45
CA ILE A 9 -8.00 17.23 -12.41
C ILE A 9 -8.50 15.89 -11.90
N VAL A 10 -9.26 15.18 -12.72
CA VAL A 10 -9.78 13.85 -12.40
C VAL A 10 -9.16 12.85 -13.38
N GLY A 11 -8.67 11.75 -12.82
CA GLY A 11 -8.12 10.64 -13.58
C GLY A 11 -8.30 9.35 -12.78
N TRP A 12 -7.88 8.23 -13.39
CA TRP A 12 -7.98 6.91 -12.81
C TRP A 12 -6.66 6.18 -12.92
N VAL A 13 -6.35 5.39 -11.89
CA VAL A 13 -5.24 4.45 -11.86
C VAL A 13 -5.80 3.05 -11.67
N THR A 14 -5.23 2.09 -12.38
CA THR A 14 -5.56 0.67 -12.19
C THR A 14 -4.54 0.03 -11.26
N SER A 15 -5.01 -0.59 -10.19
CA SER A 15 -4.13 -1.40 -9.35
C SER A 15 -3.79 -2.72 -10.01
N ARG A 16 -2.57 -3.22 -9.75
CA ARG A 16 -2.13 -4.58 -10.09
C ARG A 16 -2.84 -5.67 -9.28
N VAL A 17 -3.48 -5.31 -8.17
CA VAL A 17 -4.26 -6.24 -7.34
C VAL A 17 -5.72 -5.84 -7.48
N ARG A 18 -6.54 -6.69 -8.11
CA ARG A 18 -7.93 -6.37 -8.46
C ARG A 18 -8.87 -6.34 -7.26
N ASP A 19 -8.72 -7.30 -6.36
CA ASP A 19 -9.52 -7.43 -5.15
C ASP A 19 -9.20 -6.30 -4.13
N PRO A 20 -10.17 -5.46 -3.74
CA PRO A 20 -9.96 -4.37 -2.80
C PRO A 20 -9.52 -4.85 -1.40
N ALA A 21 -10.03 -5.97 -0.91
CA ALA A 21 -9.67 -6.47 0.42
C ALA A 21 -8.20 -6.91 0.45
N ARG A 22 -7.72 -7.53 -0.64
CA ARG A 22 -6.30 -7.89 -0.78
C ARG A 22 -5.39 -6.67 -0.85
N ARG A 23 -5.86 -5.57 -1.46
CA ARG A 23 -5.11 -4.30 -1.49
C ARG A 23 -4.99 -3.68 -0.12
N GLU A 24 -6.07 -3.68 0.66
CA GLU A 24 -6.08 -3.16 2.03
C GLU A 24 -5.05 -3.91 2.89
N VAL A 25 -5.01 -5.25 2.81
CA VAL A 25 -4.00 -6.04 3.52
C VAL A 25 -2.57 -5.67 3.11
N LEU A 26 -2.30 -5.47 1.81
CA LEU A 26 -0.98 -5.05 1.35
C LEU A 26 -0.62 -3.64 1.80
N PHE A 27 -1.60 -2.74 1.90
CA PHE A 27 -1.43 -1.38 2.39
C PHE A 27 -1.07 -1.37 3.88
N ASP A 28 -1.83 -2.10 4.70
CA ASP A 28 -1.58 -2.22 6.14
C ASP A 28 -0.20 -2.85 6.42
N LEU A 29 0.18 -3.87 5.64
CA LEU A 29 1.49 -4.49 5.78
C LEU A 29 2.63 -3.54 5.38
N ASP A 30 2.42 -2.65 4.40
CA ASP A 30 3.39 -1.62 4.02
C ASP A 30 3.58 -0.57 5.13
N ALA A 31 2.47 -0.16 5.76
CA ALA A 31 2.50 0.71 6.94
C ALA A 31 3.30 0.05 8.08
N ALA A 32 3.02 -1.22 8.39
CA ALA A 32 3.74 -1.96 9.42
C ALA A 32 5.24 -2.12 9.13
N VAL A 33 5.63 -2.31 7.85
CA VAL A 33 7.05 -2.29 7.45
C VAL A 33 7.67 -0.93 7.72
N THR A 34 6.99 0.15 7.33
CA THR A 34 7.46 1.53 7.51
C THR A 34 7.65 1.87 8.99
N GLU A 35 6.68 1.51 9.84
CA GLU A 35 6.75 1.69 11.28
C GLU A 35 7.90 0.88 11.90
N ALA A 36 8.08 -0.38 11.49
CA ALA A 36 9.17 -1.22 11.97
C ALA A 36 10.55 -0.65 11.57
N VAL A 37 10.68 -0.07 10.38
CA VAL A 37 11.91 0.64 9.98
C VAL A 37 12.13 1.85 10.87
N ALA A 38 11.10 2.67 11.09
CA ALA A 38 11.17 3.85 11.94
C ALA A 38 11.51 3.54 13.40
N SER A 39 11.05 2.39 13.92
CA SER A 39 11.34 1.93 15.28
C SER A 39 12.72 1.29 15.45
N GLY A 40 13.52 1.17 14.38
CA GLY A 40 14.81 0.47 14.42
C GLY A 40 14.69 -1.04 14.64
N ALA A 41 13.64 -1.66 14.09
CA ALA A 41 13.41 -3.09 14.25
C ALA A 41 14.60 -3.93 13.73
N PRO A 42 14.87 -5.11 14.32
CA PRO A 42 15.96 -5.97 13.88
C PRO A 42 15.84 -6.34 12.39
N THR A 43 16.98 -6.38 11.69
CA THR A 43 17.05 -6.70 10.25
C THR A 43 16.31 -7.99 9.89
N ALA A 44 16.35 -9.01 10.76
CA ALA A 44 15.66 -10.27 10.54
C ALA A 44 14.12 -10.15 10.57
N GLN A 45 13.58 -9.19 11.32
CA GLN A 45 12.14 -8.90 11.33
C GLN A 45 11.74 -8.13 10.07
N LEU A 46 12.50 -7.09 9.71
CA LEU A 46 12.29 -6.32 8.48
C LEU A 46 12.33 -7.23 7.25
N LEU A 47 13.32 -8.12 7.15
CA LEU A 47 13.43 -9.05 6.04
C LEU A 47 12.22 -9.98 5.95
N ARG A 48 11.68 -10.44 7.09
CA ARG A 48 10.49 -11.29 7.11
C ARG A 48 9.26 -10.53 6.62
N LEU A 49 9.03 -9.30 7.11
CA LEU A 49 7.89 -8.48 6.69
C LEU A 49 7.95 -8.15 5.19
N THR A 50 9.10 -7.68 4.71
CA THR A 50 9.30 -7.34 3.29
C THR A 50 9.17 -8.58 2.39
N ARG A 51 9.65 -9.75 2.84
CA ARG A 51 9.46 -11.02 2.11
C ARG A 51 7.97 -11.38 2.04
N SER A 52 7.24 -11.32 3.15
CA SER A 52 5.81 -11.62 3.18
C SER A 52 5.03 -10.70 2.24
N ARG A 53 5.29 -9.38 2.28
CA ARG A 53 4.71 -8.40 1.37
C ARG A 53 4.98 -8.74 -0.10
N SER A 54 6.23 -9.08 -0.43
CA SER A 54 6.62 -9.42 -1.80
C SER A 54 5.96 -10.72 -2.28
N ASN A 55 5.79 -11.70 -1.40
CA ASN A 55 5.10 -12.94 -1.72
C ASN A 55 3.60 -12.71 -1.98
N LEU A 56 2.92 -11.97 -1.10
CA LEU A 56 1.49 -11.66 -1.26
C LEU A 56 1.23 -10.84 -2.52
N LEU A 57 2.09 -9.85 -2.81
CA LEU A 57 2.00 -9.09 -4.05
C LEU A 57 2.12 -10.00 -5.28
N ARG A 58 3.04 -10.97 -5.28
CA ARG A 58 3.19 -11.92 -6.40
C ARG A 58 1.98 -12.85 -6.54
N MET A 59 1.38 -13.25 -5.42
CA MET A 59 0.21 -14.14 -5.40
C MET A 59 -1.07 -13.45 -5.87
N TRP A 60 -1.18 -12.14 -5.65
CA TRP A 60 -2.40 -11.37 -5.91
C TRP A 60 -2.28 -10.38 -7.07
N ALA A 61 -1.10 -10.25 -7.66
CA ALA A 61 -0.91 -9.50 -8.89
C ALA A 61 -1.57 -10.26 -10.05
N GLU A 62 -2.44 -9.56 -10.78
CA GLU A 62 -3.17 -10.03 -11.96
C GLU A 62 -2.94 -9.08 -13.14
#